data_AF-A0A1Q6L3P9-F1
#
_entry.id   AF-A0A1Q6L3P9-F1
#
_cell.length_a   1.000
_cell.length_b   1.000
_cell.length_c   1.000
_cell.angle_alpha   90.00
_cell.angle_beta   90.00
_cell.angle_gamma   90.00
#
_symmetry.space_group_name_H-M   'P 1'
#
loop_
_entity.id
_entity.type
_entity.pdbx_description
1 polymer ?
#
loop_
_entity_poly.entity_id
_entity_poly.type
_entity_poly.pdbx_seq_one_letter_code
_entity_poly.pdbx_strand_id
1 'polypeptide(L)'
;MSKEEDWKELEEWQDKQNEIKQKNNVKEFKAKEYRGTEIFTKLISKLLGSVFSIFVIIFIIAVIVSLFYIKSLFGIYASVNVKKQLKNEYRGQKFVVVNDYGKDIEKDNGQFLMSPKNNKNIIFKVEKGSVYMVDDYSENRLKYYIENCSDKSLVSNLNIEQGIKEGYNTDFLKYEVYIDIENYDELESACNKAYNIVKYLEKQDNKMYEAITIRNKKIDYYNSLNCNGLSSIEKEIYKAKYEYINILKERNNQQELNKINQVEIENIWRPKQLEIILDGTNAKLYNDENAKLYYYTDEQKYKITGIGNVLLKSIESVEILKINKDLDYVRKIRYKNKIYKVKQEDTSKENKSDTVYVGGTLEEFVEKFEAKINYDFENKRVYLEIF
;
A
#
# COMPACT_ATOMS: atom_id res chain seq x y z
N MET A 1 9.68 -51.64 -0.68
CA MET A 1 8.52 -51.64 0.24
C MET A 1 7.29 -51.80 -0.62
N SER A 2 6.56 -52.89 -0.45
CA SER A 2 5.56 -53.36 -1.41
C SER A 2 4.21 -52.68 -1.15
N LYS A 3 3.42 -52.49 -2.22
CA LYS A 3 2.05 -51.96 -2.20
C LYS A 3 1.10 -52.67 -1.22
N GLU A 4 1.47 -53.83 -0.69
CA GLU A 4 0.69 -54.64 0.25
C GLU A 4 0.59 -54.01 1.66
N GLU A 5 1.60 -53.27 2.09
CA GLU A 5 1.57 -52.55 3.39
C GLU A 5 0.58 -51.38 3.34
N ASP A 6 0.55 -50.64 2.23
CA ASP A 6 -0.38 -49.51 2.01
C ASP A 6 -1.86 -49.96 1.96
N TRP A 7 -2.14 -51.14 1.39
CA TRP A 7 -3.51 -51.69 1.35
C TRP A 7 -4.00 -52.15 2.71
N LYS A 8 -3.12 -52.73 3.54
CA LYS A 8 -3.44 -53.12 4.92
C LYS A 8 -3.72 -51.92 5.81
N GLU A 9 -2.95 -50.84 5.67
CA GLU A 9 -3.16 -49.61 6.45
C GLU A 9 -4.50 -48.94 6.08
N LEU A 10 -4.94 -49.06 4.82
CA LEU A 10 -6.22 -48.55 4.32
C LEU A 10 -7.42 -49.36 4.82
N GLU A 11 -7.30 -50.69 4.88
CA GLU A 11 -8.32 -51.58 5.47
C GLU A 11 -8.46 -51.34 6.98
N GLU A 12 -7.36 -51.26 7.73
CA GLU A 12 -7.38 -50.95 9.16
C GLU A 12 -7.97 -49.56 9.46
N TRP A 13 -7.75 -48.59 8.57
CA TRP A 13 -8.36 -47.26 8.67
C TRP A 13 -9.87 -47.29 8.42
N GLN A 14 -10.35 -48.06 7.43
CA GLN A 14 -11.79 -48.21 7.15
C GLN A 14 -12.54 -48.93 8.28
N ASP A 15 -11.93 -49.97 8.87
CA ASP A 15 -12.52 -50.70 9.99
C ASP A 15 -12.66 -49.82 11.24
N LYS A 16 -11.65 -48.98 11.53
CA LYS A 16 -11.75 -47.95 12.59
C LYS A 16 -12.89 -46.95 12.36
N GLN A 17 -13.14 -46.53 11.12
CA GLN A 17 -14.26 -45.63 10.80
C GLN A 17 -15.63 -46.31 10.96
N ASN A 18 -15.72 -47.60 10.66
CA ASN A 18 -16.95 -48.37 10.84
C ASN A 18 -17.25 -48.65 12.32
N GLU A 19 -16.24 -48.91 13.15
CA GLU A 19 -16.40 -48.99 14.62
C GLU A 19 -16.88 -47.65 15.22
N ILE A 20 -16.36 -46.51 14.75
CA ILE A 20 -16.79 -45.18 15.20
C ILE A 20 -18.26 -44.90 14.81
N LYS A 21 -18.69 -45.35 13.63
CA LYS A 21 -20.10 -45.25 13.19
C LYS A 21 -21.05 -46.15 13.98
N GLN A 22 -20.60 -47.32 14.43
CA GLN A 22 -21.42 -48.22 15.27
C GLN A 22 -21.47 -47.74 16.73
N LYS A 23 -20.39 -47.19 17.28
CA LYS A 23 -20.37 -46.62 18.65
C LYS A 23 -21.21 -45.36 18.80
N ASN A 24 -21.28 -44.54 17.76
CA ASN A 24 -22.11 -43.35 17.75
C ASN A 24 -23.45 -43.69 17.10
N ASN A 25 -24.48 -44.04 17.88
CA ASN A 25 -25.86 -44.30 17.46
C ASN A 25 -26.46 -43.15 16.61
N VAL A 26 -25.98 -42.97 15.38
CA VAL A 26 -26.54 -42.05 14.39
C VAL A 26 -27.81 -42.72 13.89
N LYS A 27 -28.94 -42.31 14.46
CA LYS A 27 -30.26 -42.68 13.95
C LYS A 27 -30.30 -42.36 12.45
N GLU A 28 -30.55 -43.38 11.64
CA GLU A 28 -30.84 -43.24 10.22
C GLU A 28 -31.91 -42.16 10.02
N PHE A 29 -31.58 -41.17 9.19
CA PHE A 29 -32.55 -40.21 8.71
C PHE A 29 -33.55 -40.98 7.83
N LYS A 30 -34.70 -41.37 8.38
CA LYS A 30 -35.83 -41.83 7.57
C LYS A 30 -36.31 -40.64 6.73
N ALA A 31 -36.05 -40.69 5.43
CA ALA A 31 -36.54 -39.70 4.48
C ALA A 31 -38.07 -39.64 4.57
N LYS A 32 -38.60 -38.46 4.92
CA LYS A 32 -40.02 -38.16 4.85
C LYS A 32 -40.37 -38.03 3.36
N GLU A 33 -41.16 -38.95 2.83
CA GLU A 33 -41.60 -38.97 1.43
C GLU A 33 -42.26 -37.64 1.05
N TYR A 34 -41.54 -36.82 0.27
CA TYR A 34 -42.11 -35.69 -0.43
C TYR A 34 -42.52 -36.17 -1.82
N ARG A 35 -43.83 -36.32 -2.06
CA ARG A 35 -44.46 -36.75 -3.34
C ARG A 35 -44.05 -35.94 -4.59
N GLY A 36 -43.29 -34.85 -4.46
CA GLY A 36 -42.77 -34.07 -5.58
C GLY A 36 -41.45 -34.60 -6.18
N THR A 37 -40.69 -35.42 -5.45
CA THR A 37 -39.37 -35.87 -5.91
C THR A 37 -39.44 -37.03 -6.90
N GLU A 38 -40.49 -37.86 -6.87
CA GLU A 38 -40.67 -38.99 -7.81
C GLU A 38 -40.83 -38.56 -9.27
N ILE A 39 -41.45 -37.41 -9.52
CA ILE A 39 -41.62 -36.86 -10.87
C ILE A 39 -40.29 -36.31 -11.36
N PHE A 40 -39.55 -35.62 -10.50
CA PHE A 40 -38.24 -35.04 -10.81
C PHE A 40 -37.17 -36.11 -11.04
N THR A 41 -37.13 -37.16 -10.21
CA THR A 41 -36.18 -38.28 -10.38
C THR A 41 -36.51 -39.13 -11.60
N LYS A 42 -37.80 -39.34 -11.95
CA LYS A 42 -38.20 -39.98 -13.22
C LYS A 42 -37.86 -39.15 -14.45
N LEU A 43 -37.95 -37.81 -14.37
CA LEU A 43 -37.56 -36.93 -15.48
C LEU A 43 -36.04 -36.93 -15.69
N ILE A 44 -35.27 -36.85 -14.61
CA ILE A 44 -33.80 -36.89 -14.63
C ILE A 44 -33.31 -38.25 -15.12
N SER A 45 -33.89 -39.36 -14.68
CA SER A 45 -33.48 -40.70 -15.13
C SER A 45 -33.83 -40.97 -16.60
N LYS A 46 -34.93 -40.40 -17.13
CA LYS A 46 -35.24 -40.43 -18.57
C LYS A 46 -34.29 -39.56 -19.41
N LEU A 47 -33.82 -38.43 -18.89
CA LEU A 47 -32.86 -37.54 -19.56
C LEU A 47 -31.42 -38.11 -19.58
N LEU A 48 -31.08 -38.99 -18.63
CA LEU A 48 -29.75 -39.61 -18.50
C LEU A 48 -29.52 -40.82 -19.42
N GLY A 49 -30.52 -41.26 -20.19
CA GLY A 49 -30.46 -42.50 -20.96
C GLY A 49 -29.78 -42.43 -22.34
N SER A 50 -29.49 -41.25 -22.88
CA SER A 50 -28.99 -41.14 -24.26
C SER A 50 -28.35 -39.79 -24.55
N VAL A 51 -27.03 -39.79 -24.81
CA VAL A 51 -26.20 -38.75 -25.48
C VAL A 51 -26.20 -37.32 -24.89
N PHE A 52 -27.09 -37.00 -23.96
CA PHE A 52 -27.20 -35.68 -23.32
C PHE A 52 -26.36 -35.51 -22.05
N SER A 53 -25.67 -36.55 -21.57
CA SER A 53 -24.89 -36.49 -20.32
C SER A 53 -23.82 -35.39 -20.34
N ILE A 54 -23.12 -35.22 -21.45
CA ILE A 54 -22.11 -34.16 -21.63
C ILE A 54 -22.78 -32.77 -21.64
N PHE A 55 -23.89 -32.60 -22.35
CA PHE A 55 -24.62 -31.33 -22.40
C PHE A 55 -25.24 -30.95 -21.05
N VAL A 56 -25.72 -31.94 -20.28
CA VAL A 56 -26.23 -31.74 -18.91
C VAL A 56 -25.09 -31.34 -17.97
N ILE A 57 -23.92 -31.98 -18.07
CA ILE A 57 -22.74 -31.60 -17.27
C ILE A 57 -22.27 -30.20 -17.63
N ILE A 58 -22.18 -29.84 -18.92
CA ILE A 58 -21.82 -28.49 -19.38
C ILE A 58 -22.84 -27.46 -18.90
N PHE A 59 -24.14 -27.77 -18.95
CA PHE A 59 -25.20 -26.90 -18.46
C PHE A 59 -25.10 -26.70 -16.94
N ILE A 60 -24.83 -27.76 -16.17
CA ILE A 60 -24.61 -27.66 -14.71
C ILE A 60 -23.38 -26.79 -14.41
N ILE A 61 -22.27 -27.00 -15.11
CA ILE A 61 -21.05 -26.18 -14.95
C ILE A 61 -21.34 -24.72 -15.32
N ALA A 62 -22.04 -24.46 -16.42
CA ALA A 62 -22.43 -23.13 -16.85
C ALA A 62 -23.35 -22.44 -15.82
N VAL A 63 -24.30 -23.17 -15.22
CA VAL A 63 -25.15 -22.66 -14.14
C VAL A 63 -24.34 -22.37 -12.88
N ILE A 64 -23.40 -23.23 -12.50
CA ILE A 64 -22.51 -22.98 -11.34
C ILE A 64 -21.63 -21.75 -11.58
N VAL A 65 -21.02 -21.64 -12.76
CA VAL A 65 -20.21 -20.46 -13.15
C VAL A 65 -21.07 -19.20 -13.18
N SER A 66 -22.29 -19.28 -13.71
CA SER A 66 -23.25 -18.17 -13.73
C SER A 66 -23.66 -17.77 -12.32
N LEU A 67 -23.89 -18.72 -11.42
CA LEU A 67 -24.18 -18.45 -10.00
C LEU A 67 -22.98 -17.82 -9.28
N PHE A 68 -21.75 -18.22 -9.61
CA PHE A 68 -20.53 -17.56 -9.12
C PHE A 68 -20.39 -16.13 -9.67
N TYR A 69 -20.70 -15.91 -10.95
CA TYR A 69 -20.67 -14.60 -11.58
C TYR A 69 -21.76 -13.67 -11.04
N ILE A 70 -22.97 -14.19 -10.82
CA ILE A 70 -24.08 -13.52 -10.14
C ILE A 70 -23.68 -13.20 -8.69
N LYS A 71 -23.09 -14.13 -7.94
CA LYS A 71 -22.61 -13.87 -6.57
C LYS A 71 -21.50 -12.81 -6.53
N SER A 72 -20.63 -12.76 -7.54
CA SER A 72 -19.63 -11.69 -7.70
C SER A 72 -20.29 -10.33 -7.98
N LEU A 73 -21.26 -10.29 -8.90
CA LEU A 73 -22.05 -9.09 -9.22
C LEU A 73 -22.90 -8.60 -8.05
N PHE A 74 -23.53 -9.50 -7.28
CA PHE A 74 -24.34 -9.18 -6.10
C PHE A 74 -23.53 -9.04 -4.81
N GLY A 75 -22.27 -9.50 -4.78
CA GLY A 75 -21.34 -9.24 -3.68
C GLY A 75 -21.04 -7.74 -3.52
N ILE A 76 -21.19 -6.96 -4.59
CA ILE A 76 -21.13 -5.50 -4.59
C ILE A 76 -22.37 -4.87 -3.94
N TYR A 77 -23.50 -5.59 -3.91
CA TYR A 77 -24.80 -5.12 -3.38
C TYR A 77 -25.18 -5.74 -2.02
N ALA A 78 -24.35 -6.61 -1.45
CA ALA A 78 -24.59 -7.17 -0.13
C ALA A 78 -24.54 -6.04 0.92
N SER A 79 -25.51 -6.02 1.85
CA SER A 79 -25.51 -5.06 2.96
C SER A 79 -24.22 -5.20 3.78
N VAL A 80 -23.31 -4.26 3.58
CA VAL A 80 -22.04 -4.23 4.33
C VAL A 80 -22.34 -3.63 5.70
N ASN A 81 -22.24 -4.47 6.73
CA ASN A 81 -22.40 -4.06 8.11
C ASN A 81 -21.43 -2.91 8.46
N VAL A 82 -21.96 -1.73 8.76
CA VAL A 82 -21.20 -0.49 9.05
C VAL A 82 -20.12 -0.72 10.12
N LYS A 83 -20.45 -1.45 11.21
CA LYS A 83 -19.48 -1.74 12.28
C LYS A 83 -18.31 -2.59 11.78
N LYS A 84 -18.54 -3.52 10.85
CA LYS A 84 -17.49 -4.37 10.27
C LYS A 84 -16.58 -3.57 9.35
N GLN A 85 -17.14 -2.67 8.53
CA GLN A 85 -16.37 -1.81 7.65
C GLN A 85 -15.49 -0.83 8.44
N LEU A 86 -16.08 -0.09 9.39
CA LEU A 86 -15.33 0.80 10.28
C LEU A 86 -14.24 0.04 11.06
N LYS A 87 -14.52 -1.19 11.50
CA LYS A 87 -13.50 -2.02 12.15
C LYS A 87 -12.31 -2.30 11.22
N ASN A 88 -12.54 -2.56 9.95
CA ASN A 88 -11.48 -2.83 9.00
C ASN A 88 -10.69 -1.56 8.68
N GLU A 89 -11.38 -0.46 8.45
CA GLU A 89 -10.80 0.86 8.14
C GLU A 89 -9.96 1.40 9.30
N TYR A 90 -10.49 1.31 10.52
CA TYR A 90 -9.84 1.80 11.74
C TYR A 90 -9.09 0.70 12.51
N ARG A 91 -8.35 -0.16 11.79
CA ARG A 91 -7.36 -1.10 12.37
C ARG A 91 -7.88 -1.94 13.55
N GLY A 92 -9.06 -2.52 13.39
CA GLY A 92 -9.69 -3.37 14.40
C GLY A 92 -10.42 -2.60 15.51
N GLN A 93 -10.55 -1.27 15.41
CA GLN A 93 -11.35 -0.46 16.32
C GLN A 93 -12.81 -0.92 16.32
N LYS A 94 -13.40 -1.03 17.51
CA LYS A 94 -14.79 -1.48 17.65
C LYS A 94 -15.66 -0.28 17.98
N PHE A 95 -16.81 -0.21 17.34
CA PHE A 95 -17.74 0.91 17.47
C PHE A 95 -19.11 0.47 17.99
N VAL A 96 -19.84 1.42 18.56
CA VAL A 96 -21.24 1.31 18.96
C VAL A 96 -22.06 2.37 18.24
N VAL A 97 -23.32 2.05 17.98
CA VAL A 97 -24.29 3.01 17.45
C VAL A 97 -24.83 3.79 18.64
N VAL A 98 -24.69 5.10 18.59
CA VAL A 98 -25.27 6.06 19.54
C VAL A 98 -26.69 6.40 19.11
N ASN A 99 -26.89 6.69 17.83
CA ASN A 99 -28.20 6.91 17.25
C ASN A 99 -28.26 6.36 15.81
N ASP A 100 -29.42 5.88 15.41
CA ASP A 100 -29.70 5.36 14.07
C ASP A 100 -30.81 6.22 13.44
N TYR A 101 -30.44 7.02 12.44
CA TYR A 101 -31.37 7.88 11.71
C TYR A 101 -31.90 7.20 10.44
N GLY A 102 -31.76 5.88 10.33
CA GLY A 102 -32.02 5.05 9.15
C GLY A 102 -33.22 5.49 8.31
N LYS A 103 -33.00 5.58 7.00
CA LYS A 103 -34.06 5.76 6.00
C LYS A 103 -34.36 4.50 5.19
N ASP A 104 -33.69 3.37 5.41
CA ASP A 104 -34.06 2.10 4.77
C ASP A 104 -33.66 0.87 5.60
N ILE A 105 -34.65 0.24 6.24
CA ILE A 105 -34.50 -0.88 7.20
C ILE A 105 -33.98 -2.17 6.51
N GLU A 106 -34.06 -2.26 5.18
CA GLU A 106 -33.71 -3.49 4.45
C GLU A 106 -32.26 -3.57 3.94
N LYS A 107 -31.44 -2.49 4.03
CA LYS A 107 -30.13 -2.45 3.33
C LYS A 107 -28.91 -1.99 4.15
N ASP A 108 -29.01 -1.76 5.47
CA ASP A 108 -27.96 -1.09 6.27
C ASP A 108 -27.52 0.27 5.66
N ASN A 109 -28.37 0.86 4.80
CA ASN A 109 -28.16 2.18 4.22
C ASN A 109 -28.78 3.21 5.16
N GLY A 110 -28.04 4.26 5.47
CA GLY A 110 -28.53 5.27 6.39
C GLY A 110 -27.46 6.12 7.00
N GLN A 111 -27.92 7.03 7.85
CA GLN A 111 -27.09 7.92 8.63
C GLN A 111 -27.06 7.43 10.07
N PHE A 112 -25.87 7.30 10.63
CA PHE A 112 -25.65 6.82 11.98
C PHE A 112 -24.85 7.86 12.75
N LEU A 113 -25.17 7.98 14.04
CA LEU A 113 -24.28 8.58 15.01
C LEU A 113 -23.58 7.44 15.74
N MET A 114 -22.25 7.42 15.74
CA MET A 114 -21.46 6.32 16.25
C MET A 114 -20.40 6.79 17.22
N SER A 115 -19.83 5.86 17.98
CA SER A 115 -18.80 6.12 18.96
C SER A 115 -17.89 4.90 19.15
N PRO A 116 -16.56 5.08 19.39
CA PRO A 116 -15.68 3.96 19.65
C PRO A 116 -15.96 3.35 21.04
N LYS A 117 -15.89 2.02 21.16
CA LYS A 117 -16.20 1.29 22.40
C LYS A 117 -15.33 1.69 23.59
N ASN A 118 -14.07 2.05 23.34
CA ASN A 118 -13.09 2.42 24.36
C ASN A 118 -13.16 3.91 24.75
N ASN A 119 -13.84 4.76 23.98
CA ASN A 119 -13.96 6.18 24.30
C ASN A 119 -15.31 6.74 23.82
N LYS A 120 -16.31 6.67 24.69
CA LYS A 120 -17.68 7.09 24.37
C LYS A 120 -17.86 8.60 24.18
N ASN A 121 -16.84 9.39 24.51
CA ASN A 121 -16.88 10.85 24.36
C ASN A 121 -16.60 11.30 22.92
N ILE A 122 -15.99 10.43 22.10
CA ILE A 122 -15.85 10.69 20.67
C ILE A 122 -17.14 10.24 19.99
N ILE A 123 -17.89 11.19 19.46
CA ILE A 123 -19.13 10.95 18.73
C ILE A 123 -18.94 11.47 17.32
N PHE A 124 -19.26 10.64 16.32
CA PHE A 124 -19.03 10.94 14.91
C PHE A 124 -20.21 10.45 14.05
N LYS A 125 -20.35 11.04 12.88
CA LYS A 125 -21.39 10.73 11.90
C LYS A 125 -20.86 9.70 10.91
N VAL A 126 -21.74 8.84 10.45
CA VAL A 126 -21.49 7.89 9.37
C VAL A 126 -22.66 7.93 8.40
N GLU A 127 -22.40 8.07 7.12
CA GLU A 127 -23.37 7.85 6.05
C GLU A 127 -22.95 6.60 5.26
N LYS A 128 -23.85 5.62 5.17
CA LYS A 128 -23.67 4.40 4.39
C LYS A 128 -24.71 4.36 3.28
N GLY A 129 -24.24 4.28 2.03
CA GLY A 129 -25.06 3.89 0.88
C GLY A 129 -24.71 2.48 0.43
N SER A 130 -25.38 1.96 -0.60
CA SER A 130 -25.18 0.56 -1.05
C SER A 130 -23.72 0.23 -1.37
N VAL A 131 -23.01 1.17 -2.00
CA VAL A 131 -21.63 0.99 -2.50
C VAL A 131 -20.59 1.93 -1.87
N TYR A 132 -20.99 2.80 -0.94
CA TYR A 132 -20.10 3.77 -0.31
C TYR A 132 -20.34 3.89 1.19
N MET A 133 -19.31 4.31 1.92
CA MET A 133 -19.40 4.75 3.31
C MET A 133 -18.55 6.01 3.46
N VAL A 134 -19.08 7.02 4.14
CA VAL A 134 -18.35 8.25 4.51
C VAL A 134 -18.58 8.49 5.99
N ASP A 135 -17.54 8.87 6.71
CA ASP A 135 -17.63 9.25 8.11
C ASP A 135 -16.66 10.40 8.45
N ASP A 136 -16.78 10.93 9.66
CA ASP A 136 -15.89 11.94 10.24
C ASP A 136 -15.25 11.49 11.56
N TYR A 137 -15.02 10.18 11.72
CA TYR A 137 -14.41 9.64 12.94
C TYR A 137 -12.99 10.17 13.15
N SER A 138 -12.18 10.21 12.10
CA SER A 138 -10.79 10.69 12.17
C SER A 138 -10.69 12.14 12.64
N GLU A 139 -11.55 13.00 12.09
CA GLU A 139 -11.63 14.42 12.41
C GLU A 139 -12.13 14.63 13.84
N ASN A 140 -13.19 13.92 14.25
CA ASN A 140 -13.69 14.02 15.63
C ASN A 140 -12.70 13.45 16.66
N ARG A 141 -11.98 12.39 16.31
CA ARG A 141 -10.94 11.80 17.16
C ARG A 141 -9.76 12.76 17.34
N LEU A 142 -9.26 13.35 16.25
CA LEU A 142 -8.19 14.35 16.32
C LEU A 142 -8.61 15.57 17.14
N LYS A 143 -9.81 16.11 16.86
CA LYS A 143 -10.39 17.22 17.61
C LYS A 143 -10.46 16.92 19.10
N TYR A 144 -11.02 15.77 19.47
CA TYR A 144 -11.15 15.35 20.87
C TYR A 144 -9.82 15.36 21.60
N TYR A 145 -8.78 14.74 21.03
CA TYR A 145 -7.48 14.65 21.71
C TYR A 145 -6.72 15.97 21.75
N ILE A 146 -6.86 16.83 20.73
CA ILE A 146 -6.26 18.17 20.76
C ILE A 146 -6.93 19.05 21.83
N GLU A 147 -8.26 19.09 21.88
CA GLU A 147 -9.01 19.93 22.83
C GLU A 147 -8.85 19.44 24.28
N ASN A 148 -8.76 18.11 24.48
CA ASN A 148 -8.59 17.49 25.79
C ASN A 148 -7.12 17.21 26.15
N CYS A 149 -6.14 17.77 25.41
CA CYS A 149 -4.74 17.68 25.77
C CYS A 149 -4.51 18.36 27.13
N SER A 150 -3.93 17.62 28.09
CA SER A 150 -3.64 18.12 29.44
C SER A 150 -2.48 19.12 29.44
N ASP A 151 -1.48 18.89 28.59
CA ASP A 151 -0.39 19.83 28.38
C ASP A 151 -0.82 20.90 27.36
N LYS A 152 -1.36 22.01 27.88
CA LYS A 152 -1.80 23.12 27.03
C LYS A 152 -0.65 23.83 26.31
N SER A 153 0.59 23.70 26.78
CA SER A 153 1.75 24.28 26.09
C SER A 153 2.02 23.56 24.77
N LEU A 154 1.85 22.23 24.74
CA LEU A 154 2.05 21.39 23.58
C LEU A 154 1.12 21.76 22.41
N VAL A 155 -0.15 22.06 22.71
CA VAL A 155 -1.18 22.41 21.72
C VAL A 155 -1.45 23.90 21.59
N SER A 156 -0.65 24.75 22.25
CA SER A 156 -0.75 26.21 22.12
C SER A 156 -0.38 26.67 20.71
N ASN A 157 -0.90 27.81 20.25
CA ASN A 157 -0.52 28.43 18.96
C ASN A 157 -0.59 27.47 17.75
N LEU A 158 -1.54 26.54 17.75
CA LEU A 158 -1.88 25.76 16.57
C LEU A 158 -2.89 26.53 15.74
N ASN A 159 -2.77 26.45 14.42
CA ASN A 159 -3.81 26.94 13.53
C ASN A 159 -4.75 25.78 13.19
N ILE A 160 -6.00 25.89 13.64
CA ILE A 160 -7.02 24.85 13.45
C ILE A 160 -7.98 25.34 12.39
N GLU A 161 -8.07 24.62 11.28
CA GLU A 161 -9.08 24.87 10.25
C GLU A 161 -10.20 23.85 10.40
N GLN A 162 -11.34 24.35 10.86
CA GLN A 162 -12.57 23.57 10.98
C GLN A 162 -13.54 23.99 9.86
N GLY A 163 -14.10 22.99 9.18
CA GLY A 163 -15.04 23.21 8.09
C GLY A 163 -16.03 22.06 7.95
N ILE A 164 -16.67 22.02 6.78
CA ILE A 164 -17.66 21.00 6.42
C ILE A 164 -17.14 20.25 5.19
N LYS A 165 -17.22 18.92 5.25
CA LYS A 165 -17.10 18.04 4.10
C LYS A 165 -18.51 17.56 3.76
N GLU A 166 -19.00 17.92 2.58
CA GLU A 166 -20.33 17.54 2.13
C GLU A 166 -20.40 16.04 1.83
N GLY A 167 -21.36 15.36 2.44
CA GLY A 167 -21.84 14.03 2.03
C GLY A 167 -23.02 14.17 1.06
N TYR A 168 -23.64 13.05 0.68
CA TYR A 168 -24.82 13.11 -0.17
C TYR A 168 -26.03 13.68 0.58
N ASN A 169 -26.16 13.35 1.87
CA ASN A 169 -27.31 13.78 2.67
C ASN A 169 -26.91 14.30 4.07
N THR A 170 -25.61 14.36 4.36
CA THR A 170 -25.07 14.72 5.67
C THR A 170 -23.83 15.58 5.51
N ASP A 171 -23.73 16.61 6.34
CA ASP A 171 -22.48 17.36 6.52
C ASP A 171 -21.57 16.69 7.55
N PHE A 172 -20.33 16.45 7.15
CA PHE A 172 -19.27 15.85 7.96
C PHE A 172 -18.31 16.91 8.46
N LEU A 173 -17.78 16.71 9.67
CA LEU A 173 -16.71 17.56 10.20
C LEU A 173 -15.47 17.43 9.30
N LYS A 174 -14.95 18.58 8.84
CA LYS A 174 -13.57 18.70 8.40
C LYS A 174 -12.76 19.34 9.51
N TYR A 175 -11.67 18.72 9.94
CA TYR A 175 -10.82 19.24 11.02
C TYR A 175 -9.35 18.99 10.72
N GLU A 176 -8.61 20.07 10.45
CA GLU A 176 -7.19 20.03 10.12
C GLU A 176 -6.40 20.88 11.10
N VAL A 177 -5.22 20.38 11.50
CA VAL A 177 -4.36 21.03 12.49
C VAL A 177 -3.02 21.37 11.84
N TYR A 178 -2.68 22.65 11.92
CA TYR A 178 -1.50 23.22 11.29
C TYR A 178 -0.56 23.88 12.29
N ILE A 179 0.73 23.81 11.97
CA ILE A 179 1.76 24.70 12.51
C ILE A 179 2.19 25.59 11.34
N ASP A 180 1.80 26.86 11.42
CA ASP A 180 2.19 27.83 10.41
C ASP A 180 3.63 28.28 10.66
N ILE A 181 4.41 28.34 9.59
CA ILE A 181 5.77 28.89 9.57
C ILE A 181 5.86 29.99 8.52
N GLU A 182 6.67 31.00 8.78
CA GLU A 182 6.87 32.11 7.84
C GLU A 182 8.10 31.93 6.94
N ASN A 183 9.11 31.20 7.42
CA ASN A 183 10.38 31.01 6.74
C ASN A 183 11.04 29.67 7.10
N TYR A 184 12.18 29.40 6.47
CA TYR A 184 12.94 28.15 6.59
C TYR A 184 13.49 27.90 8.01
N ASP A 185 13.90 28.95 8.73
CA ASP A 185 14.57 28.81 10.04
C ASP A 185 13.62 28.28 11.12
N GLU A 186 12.31 28.43 10.92
CA GLU A 186 11.27 27.93 11.82
C GLU A 186 10.99 26.43 11.68
N LEU A 187 11.46 25.78 10.60
CA LEU A 187 11.13 24.38 10.29
C LEU A 187 11.53 23.42 11.40
N GLU A 188 12.72 23.59 11.97
CA GLU A 188 13.20 22.68 13.00
C GLU A 188 12.34 22.74 14.28
N SER A 189 11.98 23.95 14.70
CA SER A 189 11.09 24.16 15.86
C SER A 189 9.69 23.60 15.57
N ALA A 190 9.14 23.89 14.39
CA ALA A 190 7.84 23.39 13.96
C ALA A 190 7.80 21.86 13.87
N CYS A 191 8.83 21.23 13.33
CA CYS A 191 8.99 19.77 13.29
C CYS A 191 9.03 19.18 14.68
N ASN A 192 9.84 19.72 15.59
CA ASN A 192 9.90 19.24 16.98
C ASN A 192 8.53 19.31 17.66
N LYS A 193 7.80 20.42 17.46
CA LYS A 193 6.46 20.59 18.02
C LYS A 193 5.46 19.60 17.41
N ALA A 194 5.39 19.49 16.08
CA ALA A 194 4.54 18.53 15.39
C ALA A 194 4.83 17.09 15.84
N TYR A 195 6.10 16.72 15.92
CA TYR A 195 6.57 15.41 16.36
C TYR A 195 6.10 15.08 17.79
N ASN A 196 6.20 16.03 18.71
CA ASN A 196 5.74 15.85 20.08
C ASN A 196 4.22 15.72 20.18
N ILE A 197 3.47 16.48 19.38
CA ILE A 197 2.00 16.35 19.30
C ILE A 197 1.63 14.97 18.74
N VAL A 198 2.28 14.52 17.66
CA VAL A 198 2.05 13.20 17.07
C VAL A 198 2.35 12.08 18.07
N LYS A 199 3.48 12.15 18.78
CA LYS A 199 3.78 11.20 19.88
C LYS A 199 2.74 11.22 20.99
N TYR A 200 2.19 12.38 21.31
CA TYR A 200 1.09 12.48 22.28
C TYR A 200 -0.17 11.77 21.75
N LEU A 201 -0.57 12.01 20.50
CA LEU A 201 -1.73 11.37 19.86
C LEU A 201 -1.58 9.85 19.78
N GLU A 202 -0.41 9.35 19.38
CA GLU A 202 -0.07 7.91 19.35
C GLU A 202 -0.23 7.23 20.72
N LYS A 203 0.09 7.95 21.80
CA LYS A 203 -0.11 7.46 23.18
C LYS A 203 -1.58 7.43 23.58
N GLN A 204 -2.41 8.32 23.04
CA GLN A 204 -3.85 8.35 23.35
C GLN A 204 -4.59 7.23 22.63
N ASP A 205 -4.25 6.97 21.37
CA ASP A 205 -4.81 5.89 20.57
C ASP A 205 -3.78 5.43 19.51
N ASN A 206 -3.21 4.24 19.70
CA ASN A 206 -2.20 3.66 18.82
C ASN A 206 -2.73 3.24 17.43
N LYS A 207 -4.03 3.43 17.16
CA LYS A 207 -4.64 3.25 15.83
C LYS A 207 -4.86 4.59 15.10
N MET A 208 -4.41 5.70 15.67
CA MET A 208 -4.46 7.01 15.02
C MET A 208 -3.51 7.06 13.84
N TYR A 209 -3.99 7.47 12.67
CA TYR A 209 -3.17 7.70 11.47
C TYR A 209 -3.24 9.16 11.00
N GLU A 210 -3.87 10.02 11.80
CA GLU A 210 -3.97 11.45 11.56
C GLU A 210 -2.59 12.12 11.62
N ALA A 211 -2.52 13.31 11.04
CA ALA A 211 -1.28 14.05 10.89
C ALA A 211 -1.36 15.45 11.46
N ILE A 212 -0.21 15.97 11.89
CA ILE A 212 0.00 17.39 12.14
C ILE A 212 0.79 17.94 10.96
N THR A 213 0.27 19.00 10.35
CA THR A 213 0.86 19.56 9.12
C THR A 213 1.58 20.87 9.41
N ILE A 214 2.85 20.93 9.06
CA ILE A 214 3.62 22.17 9.02
C ILE A 214 3.35 22.82 7.66
N ARG A 215 3.02 24.12 7.64
CA ARG A 215 2.74 24.80 6.37
C ARG A 215 3.30 26.20 6.29
N ASN A 216 3.64 26.61 5.08
CA ASN A 216 3.86 28.00 4.71
C ASN A 216 2.92 28.35 3.56
N LYS A 217 1.86 29.12 3.85
CA LYS A 217 0.84 29.47 2.85
C LYS A 217 1.40 30.33 1.71
N LYS A 218 2.41 31.17 1.96
CA LYS A 218 2.96 32.10 0.96
C LYS A 218 3.63 31.37 -0.20
N ILE A 219 4.23 30.21 0.09
CA ILE A 219 4.93 29.39 -0.90
C ILE A 219 4.22 28.07 -1.19
N ASP A 220 3.00 27.87 -0.64
CA ASP A 220 2.19 26.65 -0.81
C ASP A 220 2.97 25.38 -0.38
N TYR A 221 3.71 25.49 0.71
CA TYR A 221 4.46 24.39 1.32
C TYR A 221 3.61 23.70 2.38
N TYR A 222 3.58 22.37 2.34
CA TYR A 222 2.89 21.51 3.31
C TYR A 222 3.75 20.27 3.59
N ASN A 223 3.98 19.97 4.86
CA ASN A 223 4.67 18.76 5.29
C ASN A 223 3.96 18.14 6.49
N SER A 224 3.53 16.88 6.39
CA SER A 224 2.65 16.24 7.37
C SER A 224 3.37 15.11 8.10
N LEU A 225 3.40 15.18 9.44
CA LEU A 225 3.91 14.11 10.30
C LEU A 225 2.72 13.26 10.77
N ASN A 226 2.74 11.95 10.49
CA ASN A 226 1.62 11.04 10.70
C ASN A 226 1.83 10.12 11.93
N CYS A 227 0.78 9.90 12.73
CA CYS A 227 0.77 9.02 13.93
C CYS A 227 1.05 7.52 13.67
N ASN A 228 1.26 7.11 12.42
CA ASN A 228 1.56 5.71 12.06
C ASN A 228 2.70 5.61 11.05
N GLY A 229 3.43 6.69 10.84
CA GLY A 229 4.56 6.77 9.92
C GLY A 229 5.71 7.61 10.49
N LEU A 230 5.68 7.89 11.79
CA LEU A 230 6.65 8.77 12.44
C LEU A 230 8.03 8.10 12.47
N SER A 231 9.01 8.71 11.81
CA SER A 231 10.39 8.26 11.85
C SER A 231 11.16 8.91 13.02
N SER A 232 12.49 8.97 12.95
CA SER A 232 13.24 9.74 13.96
C SER A 232 13.02 11.24 13.72
N ILE A 233 13.13 12.05 14.78
CA ILE A 233 12.94 13.50 14.66
C ILE A 233 13.93 14.12 13.65
N GLU A 234 15.17 13.64 13.62
CA GLU A 234 16.20 14.11 12.68
C GLU A 234 15.80 13.83 11.22
N LYS A 235 15.17 12.67 10.97
CA LYS A 235 14.66 12.32 9.64
C LYS A 235 13.47 13.19 9.24
N GLU A 236 12.53 13.45 10.15
CA GLU A 236 11.40 14.33 9.85
C GLU A 236 11.86 15.76 9.58
N ILE A 237 12.79 16.30 10.36
CA ILE A 237 13.39 17.62 10.13
C ILE A 237 14.07 17.66 8.76
N TYR A 238 14.87 16.64 8.43
CA TYR A 238 15.56 16.57 7.15
C TYR A 238 14.56 16.59 5.98
N LYS A 239 13.51 15.76 6.03
CA LYS A 239 12.46 15.72 5.00
C LYS A 239 11.76 17.06 4.84
N ALA A 240 11.40 17.69 5.96
CA ALA A 240 10.72 18.97 5.96
C ALA A 240 11.58 20.06 5.30
N LYS A 241 12.87 20.14 5.69
CA LYS A 241 13.85 21.05 5.08
C LYS A 241 14.08 20.76 3.60
N TYR A 242 14.23 19.50 3.22
CA TYR A 242 14.38 19.07 1.83
C TYR A 242 13.20 19.50 0.96
N GLU A 243 11.96 19.18 1.36
CA GLU A 243 10.78 19.53 0.57
C GLU A 243 10.57 21.04 0.50
N TYR A 244 10.93 21.79 1.54
CA TYR A 244 10.84 23.25 1.54
C TYR A 244 11.76 23.85 0.47
N ILE A 245 13.04 23.47 0.48
CA ILE A 245 14.02 23.92 -0.52
C ILE A 245 13.62 23.43 -1.92
N ASN A 246 13.11 22.20 -2.03
CA ASN A 246 12.70 21.62 -3.31
C ASN A 246 11.56 22.41 -3.96
N ILE A 247 10.51 22.77 -3.20
CA ILE A 247 9.41 23.60 -3.72
C ILE A 247 9.92 24.97 -4.19
N LEU A 248 10.82 25.60 -3.42
CA LEU A 248 11.40 26.88 -3.81
C LEU A 248 12.20 26.78 -5.12
N LYS A 249 13.02 25.74 -5.29
CA LYS A 249 13.76 25.49 -6.55
C LYS A 249 12.83 25.15 -7.72
N GLU A 250 11.82 24.31 -7.52
CA GLU A 250 10.85 23.95 -8.57
C GLU A 250 10.05 25.17 -9.07
N ARG A 251 9.78 26.12 -8.19
CA ARG A 251 9.07 27.37 -8.52
C ARG A 251 10.00 28.52 -8.93
N ASN A 252 11.31 28.28 -8.99
CA ASN A 252 12.32 29.30 -9.27
C ASN A 252 12.20 30.53 -8.33
N ASN A 253 11.87 30.31 -7.06
CA ASN A 253 11.67 31.38 -6.08
C ASN A 253 13.01 31.81 -5.46
N GLN A 254 13.80 32.54 -6.25
CA GLN A 254 15.14 32.94 -5.86
C GLN A 254 15.16 33.88 -4.64
N GLN A 255 14.10 34.67 -4.44
CA GLN A 255 13.98 35.60 -3.33
C GLN A 255 14.00 34.88 -1.98
N GLU A 256 13.26 33.78 -1.84
CA GLU A 256 13.26 32.99 -0.61
C GLU A 256 14.50 32.08 -0.51
N LEU A 257 15.00 31.54 -1.63
CA LEU A 257 16.24 30.74 -1.63
C LEU A 257 17.44 31.53 -1.12
N ASN A 258 17.58 32.81 -1.52
CA ASN A 258 18.68 33.67 -1.10
C ASN A 258 18.68 33.97 0.42
N LYS A 259 17.59 33.67 1.13
CA LYS A 259 17.53 33.81 2.60
C LYS A 259 18.06 32.58 3.33
N ILE A 260 18.20 31.45 2.64
CA ILE A 260 18.72 30.20 3.20
C ILE A 260 20.23 30.15 2.93
N ASN A 261 21.01 29.72 3.93
CA ASN A 261 22.45 29.57 3.77
C ASN A 261 22.78 28.62 2.60
N GLN A 262 23.65 29.04 1.67
CA GLN A 262 24.03 28.23 0.51
C GLN A 262 24.60 26.85 0.89
N VAL A 263 25.41 26.78 1.96
CA VAL A 263 25.97 25.53 2.47
C VAL A 263 24.87 24.59 2.98
N GLU A 264 23.82 25.14 3.60
CA GLU A 264 22.65 24.36 4.03
C GLU A 264 21.91 23.78 2.82
N ILE A 265 21.69 24.58 1.77
CA ILE A 265 21.07 24.12 0.52
C ILE A 265 21.89 22.99 -0.11
N GLU A 266 23.21 23.15 -0.21
CA GLU A 266 24.13 22.17 -0.79
C GLU A 266 24.22 20.88 0.03
N ASN A 267 23.99 20.94 1.34
CA ASN A 267 23.98 19.76 2.19
C ASN A 267 22.65 19.01 2.15
N ILE A 268 21.54 19.73 2.03
CA ILE A 268 20.19 19.14 2.16
C ILE A 268 19.59 18.76 0.82
N TRP A 269 19.63 19.67 -0.16
CA TRP A 269 18.82 19.51 -1.36
C TRP A 269 19.53 18.67 -2.42
N ARG A 270 18.76 17.78 -3.03
CA ARG A 270 19.15 16.91 -4.14
C ARG A 270 17.96 16.86 -5.12
N PRO A 271 18.15 16.98 -6.44
CA PRO A 271 17.06 16.79 -7.39
C PRO A 271 16.34 15.47 -7.19
N LYS A 272 15.00 15.48 -7.26
CA LYS A 272 14.20 14.24 -7.16
C LYS A 272 14.57 13.20 -8.21
N GLN A 273 15.04 13.66 -9.37
CA GLN A 273 15.46 12.81 -10.48
C GLN A 273 16.73 13.36 -11.13
N LEU A 274 17.62 12.46 -11.55
CA LEU A 274 18.76 12.77 -12.40
C LEU A 274 18.75 11.90 -13.64
N GLU A 275 19.00 12.47 -14.82
CA GLU A 275 19.27 11.70 -16.04
C GLU A 275 20.67 11.10 -15.99
N ILE A 276 20.79 9.85 -16.44
CA ILE A 276 22.07 9.13 -16.45
C ILE A 276 22.78 9.35 -17.79
N ILE A 277 23.99 9.90 -17.73
CA ILE A 277 24.93 9.99 -18.83
C ILE A 277 25.99 8.91 -18.65
N LEU A 278 26.00 7.90 -19.50
CA LEU A 278 26.97 6.81 -19.48
C LEU A 278 27.94 6.98 -20.65
N ASP A 279 29.24 7.09 -20.33
CA ASP A 279 30.32 7.29 -21.30
C ASP A 279 30.03 8.41 -22.33
N GLY A 280 29.46 9.51 -21.83
CA GLY A 280 29.15 10.70 -22.64
C GLY A 280 27.81 10.65 -23.40
N THR A 281 27.04 9.56 -23.31
CA THR A 281 25.73 9.42 -23.98
C THR A 281 24.60 9.21 -22.98
N ASN A 282 23.37 9.59 -23.33
CA ASN A 282 22.21 9.32 -22.47
C ASN A 282 22.02 7.81 -22.35
N ALA A 283 22.09 7.29 -21.12
CA ALA A 283 21.77 5.90 -20.86
C ALA A 283 20.27 5.66 -21.13
N LYS A 284 19.96 4.56 -21.81
CA LYS A 284 18.63 4.21 -22.28
C LYS A 284 18.09 2.96 -21.59
N LEU A 285 16.79 2.95 -21.35
CA LEU A 285 16.02 1.77 -20.96
C LEU A 285 15.55 1.01 -22.21
N TYR A 286 15.04 -0.22 -22.02
CA TYR A 286 14.57 -1.06 -23.12
C TYR A 286 13.53 -0.40 -24.03
N ASN A 287 12.69 0.46 -23.49
CA ASN A 287 11.66 1.24 -24.19
C ASN A 287 12.17 2.56 -24.82
N ASP A 288 13.49 2.78 -24.89
CA ASP A 288 14.14 3.98 -25.45
C ASP A 288 14.01 5.27 -24.62
N GLU A 289 13.40 5.19 -23.44
CA GLU A 289 13.39 6.27 -22.47
C GLU A 289 14.77 6.48 -21.83
N ASN A 290 15.07 7.72 -21.45
CA ASN A 290 16.27 8.04 -20.68
C ASN A 290 16.20 7.36 -19.31
N ALA A 291 17.26 6.66 -18.94
CA ALA A 291 17.41 6.10 -17.62
C ALA A 291 17.61 7.22 -16.59
N LYS A 292 17.05 7.02 -15.39
CA LYS A 292 17.06 8.01 -14.33
C LYS A 292 17.46 7.42 -12.99
N LEU A 293 18.12 8.24 -12.17
CA LEU A 293 18.22 8.05 -10.74
C LEU A 293 17.05 8.74 -10.05
N TYR A 294 16.54 8.13 -8.98
CA TYR A 294 15.52 8.71 -8.11
C TYR A 294 16.10 8.93 -6.72
N TYR A 295 15.92 10.12 -6.18
CA TYR A 295 16.37 10.44 -4.83
C TYR A 295 15.35 9.94 -3.80
N TYR A 296 15.79 9.09 -2.88
CA TYR A 296 14.97 8.57 -1.79
C TYR A 296 15.30 9.33 -0.50
N THR A 297 14.49 10.34 -0.17
CA THR A 297 14.71 11.23 0.98
C THR A 297 14.82 10.48 2.31
N ASP A 298 14.10 9.36 2.48
CA ASP A 298 14.14 8.51 3.68
C ASP A 298 15.52 7.87 3.94
N GLU A 299 16.23 7.59 2.86
CA GLU A 299 17.53 6.91 2.85
C GLU A 299 18.67 7.85 2.48
N GLN A 300 18.35 9.09 2.08
CA GLN A 300 19.26 10.14 1.63
C GLN A 300 20.20 9.73 0.49
N LYS A 301 19.73 8.84 -0.39
CA LYS A 301 20.53 8.31 -1.50
C LYS A 301 19.75 8.21 -2.79
N TYR A 302 20.48 8.20 -3.89
CA TYR A 302 19.93 7.89 -5.19
C TYR A 302 19.81 6.39 -5.39
N LYS A 303 18.72 5.95 -5.97
CA LYS A 303 18.60 4.59 -6.50
C LYS A 303 18.30 4.65 -7.99
N ILE A 304 18.84 3.68 -8.69
CA ILE A 304 18.60 3.46 -10.10
C ILE A 304 17.54 2.37 -10.22
N THR A 305 16.47 2.66 -10.94
CA THR A 305 15.51 1.63 -11.30
C THR A 305 15.98 1.00 -12.61
N GLY A 306 16.30 -0.29 -12.61
CA GLY A 306 16.59 -0.99 -13.86
C GLY A 306 18.06 -1.04 -14.27
N ILE A 307 19.04 -1.15 -13.35
CA ILE A 307 20.48 -1.26 -13.69
C ILE A 307 20.74 -2.25 -14.82
N GLY A 308 20.23 -3.47 -14.65
CA GLY A 308 20.41 -4.53 -15.65
C GLY A 308 19.92 -4.08 -17.04
N ASN A 309 18.82 -3.33 -17.10
CA ASN A 309 18.28 -2.81 -18.36
C ASN A 309 19.13 -1.68 -18.94
N VAL A 310 19.66 -0.79 -18.09
CA VAL A 310 20.53 0.32 -18.50
C VAL A 310 21.82 -0.21 -19.11
N LEU A 311 22.48 -1.15 -18.43
CA LEU A 311 23.69 -1.82 -18.90
C LEU A 311 23.49 -2.49 -20.26
N LEU A 312 22.38 -3.20 -20.42
CA LEU A 312 22.10 -4.00 -21.61
C LEU A 312 21.92 -3.17 -22.89
N LYS A 313 21.58 -1.89 -22.77
CA LYS A 313 21.29 -1.03 -23.92
C LYS A 313 22.31 0.06 -24.16
N SER A 314 22.96 0.52 -23.10
CA SER A 314 23.77 1.75 -23.14
C SER A 314 25.27 1.49 -23.20
N ILE A 315 25.71 0.24 -23.07
CA ILE A 315 27.14 -0.12 -23.11
C ILE A 315 27.42 -0.91 -24.39
N GLU A 316 28.20 -0.32 -25.29
CA GLU A 316 28.50 -0.88 -26.61
C GLU A 316 29.29 -2.20 -26.55
N SER A 317 30.04 -2.47 -25.47
CA SER A 317 30.88 -3.66 -25.31
C SER A 317 30.14 -4.88 -24.73
N VAL A 318 28.81 -4.84 -24.62
CA VAL A 318 28.01 -5.90 -24.02
C VAL A 318 27.50 -6.91 -25.05
N GLU A 319 27.95 -8.17 -24.95
CA GLU A 319 27.40 -9.29 -25.74
C GLU A 319 26.34 -10.06 -24.94
N ILE A 320 25.14 -10.23 -25.50
CA ILE A 320 24.07 -11.02 -24.88
C ILE A 320 24.23 -12.50 -25.26
N LEU A 321 24.59 -13.34 -24.27
CA LEU A 321 24.91 -14.74 -24.50
C LEU A 321 23.68 -15.67 -24.47
N LYS A 322 22.63 -15.34 -23.69
CA LYS A 322 21.40 -16.17 -23.56
C LYS A 322 20.24 -15.39 -22.94
N ILE A 323 19.01 -15.64 -23.39
CA ILE A 323 17.74 -15.17 -22.81
C ILE A 323 16.84 -16.39 -22.53
N ASN A 324 16.33 -16.56 -21.31
CA ASN A 324 15.31 -17.57 -21.00
C ASN A 324 13.96 -16.89 -20.69
N LYS A 325 12.86 -17.35 -21.30
CA LYS A 325 11.53 -16.71 -21.20
C LYS A 325 10.63 -17.30 -20.11
N ASP A 326 10.90 -18.52 -19.64
CA ASP A 326 9.85 -19.29 -18.97
C ASP A 326 9.88 -19.29 -17.42
N LEU A 327 10.95 -18.87 -16.74
CA LEU A 327 11.05 -18.91 -15.26
C LEU A 327 12.06 -17.88 -14.70
N ASP A 328 11.69 -16.60 -14.65
CA ASP A 328 12.58 -15.45 -14.41
C ASP A 328 13.49 -15.13 -15.60
N TYR A 329 13.46 -13.88 -16.07
CA TYR A 329 14.29 -13.38 -17.17
C TYR A 329 15.79 -13.38 -16.78
N VAL A 330 16.41 -14.55 -16.72
CA VAL A 330 17.84 -14.69 -16.50
C VAL A 330 18.54 -14.44 -17.83
N ARG A 331 19.26 -13.31 -17.91
CA ARG A 331 20.11 -12.97 -19.07
C ARG A 331 21.57 -13.15 -18.68
N LYS A 332 22.42 -13.52 -19.63
CA LYS A 332 23.88 -13.51 -19.42
C LYS A 332 24.49 -12.48 -20.36
N ILE A 333 25.30 -11.59 -19.80
CA ILE A 333 26.03 -10.56 -20.54
C ILE A 333 27.52 -10.79 -20.41
N ARG A 334 28.28 -10.45 -21.44
CA ARG A 334 29.75 -10.37 -21.37
C ARG A 334 30.17 -8.90 -21.36
N TYR A 335 31.00 -8.51 -20.40
CA TYR A 335 31.63 -7.19 -20.31
C TYR A 335 33.10 -7.39 -19.91
N LYS A 336 34.04 -6.77 -20.63
CA LYS A 336 35.50 -6.89 -20.39
C LYS A 336 35.98 -8.33 -20.10
N ASN A 337 35.57 -9.28 -20.93
CA ASN A 337 35.88 -10.71 -20.79
C ASN A 337 35.33 -11.41 -19.53
N LYS A 338 34.54 -10.74 -18.70
CA LYS A 338 33.77 -11.34 -17.60
C LYS A 338 32.34 -11.60 -18.04
N ILE A 339 31.73 -12.67 -17.52
CA ILE A 339 30.32 -13.01 -17.77
C ILE A 339 29.52 -12.67 -16.51
N TYR A 340 28.47 -11.88 -16.68
CA TYR A 340 27.54 -11.52 -15.62
C TYR A 340 26.16 -12.11 -15.90
N LYS A 341 25.50 -12.59 -14.85
CA LYS A 341 24.12 -13.06 -14.84
C LYS A 341 23.21 -11.90 -14.43
N VAL A 342 22.35 -11.44 -15.33
CA VAL A 342 21.33 -10.43 -15.03
C VAL A 342 20.05 -11.12 -14.53
N LYS A 343 19.52 -10.69 -13.38
CA LYS A 343 18.29 -11.23 -12.75
C LYS A 343 17.31 -10.11 -12.41
N GLN A 344 16.01 -10.40 -12.41
CA GLN A 344 14.98 -9.39 -12.12
C GLN A 344 14.93 -8.97 -10.64
N GLU A 345 15.09 -9.88 -9.69
CA GLU A 345 15.08 -9.59 -8.26
C GLU A 345 16.04 -10.48 -7.48
N ASP A 346 16.47 -10.02 -6.31
CA ASP A 346 17.06 -10.85 -5.27
C ASP A 346 16.21 -10.78 -3.99
N THR A 347 15.56 -11.87 -3.62
CA THR A 347 14.98 -12.03 -2.28
C THR A 347 16.02 -12.54 -1.27
N SER A 348 17.23 -12.91 -1.73
CA SER A 348 18.29 -13.50 -0.90
C SER A 348 19.58 -12.71 -1.06
N LYS A 349 19.98 -11.88 -0.09
CA LYS A 349 21.19 -11.01 -0.11
C LYS A 349 22.56 -11.74 -0.28
N GLU A 350 22.67 -12.81 -1.04
CA GLU A 350 23.94 -13.35 -1.50
C GLU A 350 24.42 -12.49 -2.68
N ASN A 351 25.17 -11.43 -2.37
CA ASN A 351 25.92 -10.66 -3.35
C ASN A 351 26.96 -11.54 -4.06
N LYS A 352 26.56 -12.21 -5.14
CA LYS A 352 27.48 -12.95 -6.00
C LYS A 352 28.18 -11.96 -6.93
N SER A 353 29.50 -12.07 -7.01
CA SER A 353 30.35 -11.17 -7.81
C SER A 353 29.97 -11.17 -9.30
N ASP A 354 29.41 -12.25 -9.80
CA ASP A 354 29.01 -12.48 -11.18
C ASP A 354 27.52 -12.20 -11.47
N THR A 355 26.75 -11.66 -10.52
CA THR A 355 25.31 -11.39 -10.71
C THR A 355 25.00 -9.89 -10.66
N VAL A 356 24.14 -9.42 -11.56
CA VAL A 356 23.64 -8.04 -11.64
C VAL A 356 22.12 -8.06 -11.54
N TYR A 357 21.56 -7.21 -10.70
CA TYR A 357 20.12 -7.15 -10.51
C TYR A 357 19.51 -6.02 -11.31
N VAL A 358 18.36 -6.27 -11.94
CA VAL A 358 17.57 -5.23 -12.60
C VAL A 358 17.16 -4.18 -11.59
N GLY A 359 16.81 -4.56 -10.36
CA GLY A 359 16.50 -3.64 -9.25
C GLY A 359 17.68 -3.18 -8.39
N GLY A 360 18.94 -3.37 -8.80
CA GLY A 360 20.10 -3.06 -7.94
C GLY A 360 20.29 -1.56 -7.66
N THR A 361 21.26 -1.21 -6.80
CA THR A 361 21.55 0.20 -6.43
C THR A 361 22.71 0.81 -7.21
N LEU A 362 22.82 2.15 -7.20
CA LEU A 362 23.89 2.85 -7.92
C LEU A 362 25.27 2.48 -7.37
N GLU A 363 25.37 2.24 -6.07
CA GLU A 363 26.58 1.77 -5.42
C GLU A 363 26.99 0.39 -5.93
N GLU A 364 26.04 -0.54 -6.10
CA GLU A 364 26.31 -1.86 -6.68
C GLU A 364 26.79 -1.76 -8.13
N PHE A 365 26.25 -0.80 -8.90
CA PHE A 365 26.73 -0.51 -10.25
C PHE A 365 28.18 -0.02 -10.22
N VAL A 366 28.46 1.00 -9.40
CA VAL A 366 29.80 1.59 -9.27
C VAL A 366 30.82 0.56 -8.84
N GLU A 367 30.49 -0.28 -7.86
CA GLU A 367 31.38 -1.34 -7.37
C GLU A 367 31.63 -2.42 -8.43
N LYS A 368 30.58 -2.92 -9.09
CA LYS A 368 30.70 -4.04 -10.05
C LYS A 368 31.42 -3.66 -11.34
N PHE A 369 31.29 -2.40 -11.76
CA PHE A 369 31.82 -1.91 -13.03
C PHE A 369 32.96 -0.91 -12.86
N GLU A 370 33.45 -0.71 -11.63
CA GLU A 370 34.51 0.23 -11.29
C GLU A 370 34.23 1.63 -11.86
N ALA A 371 32.96 2.03 -11.85
CA ALA A 371 32.50 3.24 -12.52
C ALA A 371 32.90 4.49 -11.72
N LYS A 372 33.36 5.55 -12.39
CA LYS A 372 33.44 6.88 -11.78
C LYS A 372 32.11 7.57 -11.86
N ILE A 373 31.76 8.29 -10.80
CA ILE A 373 30.52 9.04 -10.69
C ILE A 373 30.79 10.53 -10.50
N ASN A 374 30.09 11.37 -11.27
CA ASN A 374 30.08 12.80 -11.09
C ASN A 374 28.65 13.34 -11.16
N TYR A 375 28.25 14.13 -10.17
CA TYR A 375 26.90 14.66 -10.07
C TYR A 375 26.84 16.12 -10.55
N ASP A 376 25.87 16.40 -11.41
CA ASP A 376 25.51 17.75 -11.81
C ASP A 376 24.05 18.00 -11.41
N PHE A 377 23.86 18.42 -10.16
CA PHE A 377 22.53 18.62 -9.60
C PHE A 377 21.78 19.80 -10.24
N GLU A 378 22.50 20.83 -10.70
CA GLU A 378 21.88 21.99 -11.32
C GLU A 378 21.30 21.63 -12.70
N ASN A 379 22.01 20.84 -13.50
CA ASN A 379 21.48 20.34 -14.78
C ASN A 379 20.70 19.02 -14.66
N LYS A 380 20.45 18.54 -13.44
CA LYS A 380 19.73 17.29 -13.14
C LYS A 380 20.33 16.07 -13.87
N ARG A 381 21.66 15.95 -13.86
CA ARG A 381 22.41 14.86 -14.51
C ARG A 381 23.34 14.17 -13.55
N VAL A 382 23.61 12.90 -13.85
CA VAL A 382 24.71 12.13 -13.28
C VAL A 382 25.55 11.58 -14.43
N TYR A 383 26.86 11.70 -14.32
CA TYR A 383 27.82 11.18 -15.27
C TYR A 383 28.45 9.93 -14.67
N LEU A 384 28.34 8.84 -15.41
CA LEU A 384 28.95 7.55 -15.12
C LEU A 384 29.96 7.25 -16.20
N GLU A 385 31.21 7.03 -15.81
CA GLU A 385 32.27 6.57 -16.70
C GLU A 385 32.68 5.18 -16.27
N ILE A 386 32.52 4.20 -17.16
CA ILE A 386 33.00 2.85 -16.93
C ILE A 386 34.33 2.66 -17.65
N PHE A 387 35.31 2.12 -16.93
CA PHE A 387 36.64 1.89 -17.50
C PHE A 387 36.69 0.56 -18.18
#